data_AF-A0A965R885-F1
#
_entry.id   AF-A0A965R885-F1
#
_cell.length_a   1.000
_cell.length_b   1.000
_cell.length_c   1.000
_cell.angle_alpha   90.00
_cell.angle_beta   90.00
_cell.angle_gamma   90.00
#
_symmetry.space_group_name_H-M   'P 1'
#
loop_
_entity.id
_entity.type
_entity.pdbx_description
1 polymer ?
#
loop_
_entity_poly.entity_id
_entity_poly.type
_entity_poly.pdbx_seq_one_letter_code
_entity_poly.pdbx_strand_id
1 'polypeptide(L)'
;AQLNQVFTALGKSERKIIFNTTGLSPLLIKDKNLSDLGAQMTAVLTSAGLPTAQATLYGQLYGQCRQATAADLMVLPSSSVIAKPNATAVAAGVPAQLAINGVTYPLEDKYVLTGDFKDGASTVNGEITLAKTATASFNAIIAAKAQAKGWALVDMNKFFASLQAGMKFNGVSFGVSFVSGGLFSLDGVHGTQRGYAVVANEIIRSINAYYGATIPAVDINKYPGIKFP
;
A
#
# COMPACT_ATOMS: atom_id res chain seq x y z
N ALA A 1 -17.32 4.70 -23.09
CA ALA A 1 -18.68 4.09 -23.09
C ALA A 1 -18.63 2.59 -23.39
N GLN A 2 -18.06 2.14 -24.52
CA GLN A 2 -17.98 0.72 -24.88
C GLN A 2 -17.21 -0.14 -23.87
N LEU A 3 -16.08 0.34 -23.33
CA LEU A 3 -15.29 -0.41 -22.34
C LEU A 3 -16.08 -0.80 -21.07
N ASN A 4 -16.92 0.11 -20.55
CA ASN A 4 -17.75 -0.18 -19.37
C ASN A 4 -18.89 -1.17 -19.69
N GLN A 5 -19.34 -1.24 -20.94
CA GLN A 5 -20.29 -2.26 -21.37
C GLN A 5 -19.62 -3.64 -21.36
N VAL A 6 -18.35 -3.74 -21.77
CA VAL A 6 -17.58 -4.99 -21.69
C VAL A 6 -17.46 -5.48 -20.25
N PHE A 7 -17.09 -4.61 -19.30
CA PHE A 7 -17.06 -4.98 -17.89
C PHE A 7 -18.42 -5.47 -17.38
N THR A 8 -19.52 -4.89 -17.85
CA THR A 8 -20.87 -5.37 -17.52
C THR A 8 -21.13 -6.76 -18.11
N ALA A 9 -20.82 -6.96 -19.39
CA ALA A 9 -21.02 -8.23 -20.10
C ALA A 9 -20.19 -9.37 -19.49
N LEU A 10 -19.01 -9.06 -18.95
CA LEU A 10 -18.15 -10.01 -18.25
C LEU A 10 -18.53 -10.22 -16.78
N GLY A 11 -19.58 -9.55 -16.27
CA GLY A 11 -20.02 -9.68 -14.88
C GLY A 11 -19.10 -9.02 -13.86
N LYS A 12 -18.30 -8.03 -14.29
CA LYS A 12 -17.26 -7.34 -13.50
C LYS A 12 -17.52 -5.84 -13.43
N SER A 13 -18.74 -5.47 -13.04
CA SER A 13 -19.19 -4.08 -13.04
C SER A 13 -18.41 -3.19 -12.09
N GLU A 14 -17.78 -3.75 -11.06
CA GLU A 14 -16.96 -3.06 -10.08
C GLU A 14 -15.69 -2.48 -10.71
N ARG A 15 -15.20 -3.06 -11.82
CA ARG A 15 -14.00 -2.60 -12.53
C ARG A 15 -14.27 -1.47 -13.54
N LYS A 16 -15.52 -0.99 -13.64
CA LYS A 16 -15.88 0.12 -14.55
C LYS A 16 -15.07 1.36 -14.24
N ILE A 17 -14.69 2.09 -15.28
CA ILE A 17 -13.94 3.34 -15.18
C ILE A 17 -14.93 4.49 -15.35
N ILE A 18 -15.19 5.24 -14.28
CA ILE A 18 -16.14 6.36 -14.27
C ILE A 18 -15.44 7.59 -13.69
N PHE A 19 -15.31 8.63 -14.49
CA PHE A 19 -14.72 9.89 -14.04
C PHE A 19 -15.80 10.82 -13.51
N ASN A 20 -15.48 11.51 -12.41
CA ASN A 20 -16.33 12.54 -11.83
C ASN A 20 -16.26 13.81 -12.69
N THR A 21 -17.41 14.43 -12.95
CA THR A 21 -17.52 15.66 -13.75
C THR A 21 -17.42 16.94 -12.92
N THR A 22 -17.55 16.86 -11.60
CA THR A 22 -17.60 18.03 -10.69
C THR A 22 -16.64 17.93 -9.50
N GLY A 23 -15.93 16.81 -9.36
CA GLY A 23 -14.99 16.58 -8.26
C GLY A 23 -13.81 15.71 -8.65
N LEU A 24 -13.05 15.27 -7.65
CA LEU A 24 -11.90 14.40 -7.87
C LEU A 24 -12.35 13.04 -8.42
N SER A 25 -11.59 12.54 -9.39
CA SER A 25 -11.79 11.21 -9.94
C SER A 25 -10.81 10.22 -9.31
N PRO A 26 -11.22 8.97 -9.06
CA PRO A 26 -10.31 7.91 -8.67
C PRO A 26 -9.23 7.67 -9.72
N LEU A 27 -8.03 7.36 -9.27
CA LEU A 27 -6.92 6.98 -10.14
C LEU A 27 -7.19 5.60 -10.76
N LEU A 28 -6.80 5.43 -12.02
CA LEU A 28 -6.76 4.13 -12.66
C LEU A 28 -5.50 3.39 -12.23
N ILE A 29 -5.64 2.17 -11.73
CA ILE A 29 -4.53 1.35 -11.25
C ILE A 29 -4.55 -0.04 -11.87
N LYS A 30 -3.36 -0.63 -12.04
CA LYS A 30 -3.21 -2.05 -12.33
C LYS A 30 -3.24 -2.81 -11.02
N ASP A 31 -4.12 -3.80 -10.93
CA ASP A 31 -4.23 -4.67 -9.75
C ASP A 31 -3.90 -6.10 -10.17
N LYS A 32 -2.68 -6.53 -9.82
CA LYS A 32 -2.15 -7.85 -10.20
C LYS A 32 -2.89 -9.02 -9.53
N ASN A 33 -3.65 -8.76 -8.47
CA ASN A 33 -4.39 -9.79 -7.74
C ASN A 33 -5.74 -10.09 -8.41
N LEU A 34 -6.18 -9.22 -9.33
CA LEU A 34 -7.36 -9.47 -10.16
C LEU A 34 -7.08 -10.52 -11.23
N SER A 35 -8.09 -11.32 -11.56
CA SER A 35 -8.04 -12.17 -12.75
C SER A 35 -7.87 -11.31 -14.01
N ASP A 36 -6.98 -11.72 -14.91
CA ASP A 36 -6.80 -11.07 -16.19
C ASP A 36 -7.96 -11.37 -17.14
N LEU A 37 -8.64 -10.32 -17.56
CA LEU A 37 -9.75 -10.38 -18.51
C LEU A 37 -9.32 -9.95 -19.91
N GLY A 38 -8.04 -9.68 -20.17
CA GLY A 38 -7.58 -9.06 -21.41
C GLY A 38 -7.97 -9.84 -22.67
N ALA A 39 -7.90 -11.17 -22.62
CA ALA A 39 -8.33 -12.02 -23.73
C ALA A 39 -9.85 -11.96 -23.96
N GLN A 40 -10.63 -12.04 -22.88
CA GLN A 40 -12.09 -11.96 -22.91
C GLN A 40 -12.56 -10.58 -23.39
N MET A 41 -11.91 -9.51 -22.93
CA MET A 41 -12.16 -8.15 -23.38
C MET A 41 -11.85 -7.98 -24.87
N THR A 42 -10.72 -8.52 -25.33
CA THR A 42 -10.34 -8.50 -26.76
C THR A 42 -11.41 -9.18 -27.61
N ALA A 43 -11.89 -10.36 -27.18
CA ALA A 43 -12.94 -11.09 -27.90
C ALA A 43 -14.26 -10.30 -27.96
N VAL A 44 -14.73 -9.78 -26.82
CA VAL A 44 -15.99 -9.00 -26.76
C VAL A 44 -15.88 -7.72 -27.60
N LEU A 45 -14.77 -6.98 -27.50
CA LEU A 45 -14.58 -5.75 -28.26
C LEU A 45 -14.47 -6.00 -29.76
N THR A 46 -13.78 -7.06 -30.18
CA THR A 46 -13.70 -7.46 -31.59
C THR A 46 -15.10 -7.82 -32.12
N SER A 47 -15.88 -8.58 -31.36
CA SER A 47 -17.27 -8.90 -31.73
C SER A 47 -18.20 -7.68 -31.77
N ALA A 48 -17.88 -6.64 -31.00
CA ALA A 48 -18.57 -5.35 -31.01
C ALA A 48 -18.14 -4.43 -32.17
N GLY A 49 -17.26 -4.89 -33.06
CA GLY A 49 -16.83 -4.18 -34.27
C GLY A 49 -15.57 -3.33 -34.12
N LEU A 50 -14.85 -3.40 -33.00
CA LEU A 50 -13.54 -2.74 -32.89
C LEU A 50 -12.48 -3.49 -33.72
N PRO A 51 -11.56 -2.77 -34.40
CA PRO A 51 -10.41 -3.39 -35.04
C PRO A 51 -9.61 -4.23 -34.03
N THR A 52 -9.21 -5.44 -34.43
CA THR A 52 -8.54 -6.41 -33.54
C THR A 52 -7.34 -5.81 -32.82
N ALA A 53 -6.50 -5.02 -33.52
CA ALA A 53 -5.34 -4.37 -32.90
C ALA A 53 -5.72 -3.42 -31.76
N GLN A 54 -6.80 -2.63 -31.93
CA GLN A 54 -7.29 -1.74 -30.86
C GLN A 54 -7.96 -2.52 -29.72
N ALA A 55 -8.72 -3.56 -30.06
CA ALA A 55 -9.32 -4.44 -29.05
C ALA A 55 -8.25 -5.13 -28.19
N THR A 56 -7.16 -5.61 -28.81
CA THR A 56 -6.02 -6.21 -28.11
C THR A 56 -5.32 -5.20 -27.21
N LEU A 57 -5.09 -3.96 -27.68
CA LEU A 57 -4.50 -2.91 -26.86
C LEU A 57 -5.36 -2.61 -25.62
N TYR A 58 -6.68 -2.51 -25.78
CA TYR A 58 -7.59 -2.33 -24.65
C TYR A 58 -7.63 -3.53 -23.71
N GLY A 59 -7.57 -4.75 -24.23
CA GLY A 59 -7.44 -5.95 -23.41
C GLY A 59 -6.16 -5.93 -22.57
N GLN A 60 -5.02 -5.57 -23.16
CA GLN A 60 -3.73 -5.47 -22.47
C GLN A 60 -3.71 -4.38 -21.40
N LEU A 61 -4.28 -3.21 -21.68
CA LEU A 61 -4.30 -2.10 -20.73
C LEU A 61 -5.31 -2.31 -19.60
N TYR A 62 -6.50 -2.84 -19.92
CA TYR A 62 -7.64 -2.80 -19.00
C TYR A 62 -8.07 -4.15 -18.44
N GLY A 63 -7.46 -5.26 -18.88
CA GLY A 63 -7.78 -6.62 -18.44
C GLY A 63 -7.61 -6.85 -16.92
N GLN A 64 -6.62 -6.20 -16.31
CA GLN A 64 -6.34 -6.23 -14.86
C GLN A 64 -6.36 -4.83 -14.23
N CYS A 65 -7.12 -3.89 -14.80
CA CYS A 65 -7.24 -2.56 -14.23
C CYS A 65 -8.52 -2.42 -13.41
N ARG A 66 -8.50 -1.45 -12.50
CA ARG A 66 -9.68 -0.91 -11.83
C ARG A 66 -9.41 0.51 -11.36
N GLN A 67 -10.47 1.23 -11.01
CA GLN A 67 -10.32 2.46 -10.27
C GLN A 67 -9.91 2.18 -8.82
N ALA A 68 -9.02 3.03 -8.29
CA ALA A 68 -8.61 3.00 -6.90
C ALA A 68 -9.81 3.29 -5.98
N THR A 69 -9.77 2.74 -4.78
CA THR A 69 -10.75 2.91 -3.72
C THR A 69 -10.09 3.54 -2.50
N ALA A 70 -10.88 3.89 -1.49
CA ALA A 70 -10.34 4.35 -0.21
C ALA A 70 -9.49 3.30 0.54
N ALA A 71 -9.56 2.02 0.12
CA ALA A 71 -8.73 0.96 0.69
C ALA A 71 -7.31 0.92 0.10
N ASP A 72 -7.07 1.57 -1.05
CA ASP A 72 -5.76 1.60 -1.70
C ASP A 72 -4.91 2.76 -1.18
N LEU A 73 -3.60 2.53 -1.05
CA LEU A 73 -2.66 3.53 -0.60
C LEU A 73 -1.71 3.93 -1.72
N MET A 74 -1.79 5.18 -2.16
CA MET A 74 -0.83 5.73 -3.12
C MET A 74 0.49 6.02 -2.40
N VAL A 75 1.60 5.51 -2.94
CA VAL A 75 2.93 5.76 -2.35
C VAL A 75 3.39 7.18 -2.66
N LEU A 76 4.20 7.80 -1.81
CA LEU A 76 4.64 9.19 -1.99
C LEU A 76 5.27 9.48 -3.38
N PRO A 77 6.12 8.59 -3.96
CA PRO A 77 6.63 8.75 -5.32
C PRO A 77 5.57 8.85 -6.42
N SER A 78 4.34 8.34 -6.20
CA SER A 78 3.26 8.38 -7.20
C SER A 78 2.89 9.82 -7.60
N SER A 79 3.03 10.78 -6.68
CA SER A 79 2.79 12.21 -6.92
C SER A 79 3.58 12.76 -8.11
N SER A 80 4.78 12.23 -8.35
CA SER A 80 5.65 12.69 -9.43
C SER A 80 5.22 12.18 -10.81
N VAL A 81 4.31 11.21 -10.90
CA VAL A 81 3.91 10.55 -12.16
C VAL A 81 2.42 10.63 -12.48
N ILE A 82 1.56 10.86 -11.48
CA ILE A 82 0.11 10.99 -11.67
C ILE A 82 -0.19 12.10 -12.68
N ALA A 83 -1.11 11.82 -13.61
CA ALA A 83 -1.56 12.72 -14.67
C ALA A 83 -0.45 13.22 -15.62
N LYS A 84 0.71 12.55 -15.66
CA LYS A 84 1.78 12.85 -16.62
C LYS A 84 1.80 11.84 -17.77
N PRO A 85 2.24 12.26 -18.98
CA PRO A 85 2.46 11.34 -20.09
C PRO A 85 3.46 10.24 -19.73
N ASN A 86 3.14 9.01 -20.11
CA ASN A 86 4.01 7.86 -19.96
C ASN A 86 4.87 7.71 -21.21
N ALA A 87 6.07 8.28 -21.18
CA ALA A 87 7.00 8.26 -22.31
C ALA A 87 7.35 6.82 -22.76
N THR A 88 7.46 5.88 -21.81
CA THR A 88 7.73 4.48 -22.12
C THR A 88 6.58 3.82 -22.88
N ALA A 89 5.33 4.06 -22.46
CA ALA A 89 4.15 3.53 -23.15
C ALA A 89 4.01 4.14 -24.55
N VAL A 90 4.26 5.44 -24.71
CA VAL A 90 4.26 6.10 -26.02
C VAL A 90 5.33 5.51 -26.94
N ALA A 91 6.55 5.31 -26.43
CA ALA A 91 7.64 4.67 -27.18
C ALA A 91 7.32 3.21 -27.57
N ALA A 92 6.51 2.52 -26.76
CA ALA A 92 5.99 1.17 -27.05
C ALA A 92 4.81 1.16 -28.04
N GLY A 93 4.42 2.31 -28.59
CA GLY A 93 3.35 2.42 -29.60
C GLY A 93 1.94 2.63 -29.03
N VAL A 94 1.80 2.86 -27.72
CA VAL A 94 0.51 3.24 -27.14
C VAL A 94 0.16 4.67 -27.57
N PRO A 95 -1.04 4.92 -28.13
CA PRO A 95 -1.47 6.27 -28.48
C PRO A 95 -1.37 7.22 -27.28
N ALA A 96 -0.84 8.43 -27.48
CA ALA A 96 -0.56 9.37 -26.40
C ALA A 96 -1.79 9.68 -25.50
N GLN A 97 -2.98 9.70 -26.09
CA GLN A 97 -4.25 9.86 -25.37
C GLN A 97 -4.56 8.73 -24.36
N LEU A 98 -4.04 7.53 -24.61
CA LEU A 98 -4.16 6.36 -23.73
C LEU A 98 -2.95 6.19 -22.80
N ALA A 99 -1.96 7.08 -22.90
CA ALA A 99 -0.69 6.99 -22.19
C ALA A 99 -0.58 8.01 -21.05
N ILE A 100 -1.69 8.38 -20.38
CA ILE A 100 -1.66 9.30 -19.24
C ILE A 100 -1.76 8.51 -17.93
N ASN A 101 -0.68 8.51 -17.15
CA ASN A 101 -0.55 7.72 -15.92
C ASN A 101 -1.65 8.04 -14.89
N GLY A 102 -2.34 7.01 -14.42
CA GLY A 102 -3.41 7.11 -13.43
C GLY A 102 -4.72 7.67 -13.96
N VAL A 103 -4.81 8.00 -15.26
CA VAL A 103 -6.03 8.50 -15.90
C VAL A 103 -6.47 7.54 -17.00
N THR A 104 -5.70 7.46 -18.09
CA THR A 104 -6.00 6.56 -19.22
C THR A 104 -5.07 5.36 -19.28
N TYR A 105 -3.87 5.49 -18.72
CA TYR A 105 -2.91 4.42 -18.51
C TYR A 105 -2.90 4.03 -17.03
N PRO A 106 -3.22 2.78 -16.66
CA PRO A 106 -3.23 2.37 -15.26
C PRO A 106 -1.87 2.57 -14.58
N LEU A 107 -1.85 3.08 -13.35
CA LEU A 107 -0.61 3.13 -12.57
C LEU A 107 -0.11 1.72 -12.32
N GLU A 108 1.19 1.52 -12.58
CA GLU A 108 1.89 0.28 -12.27
C GLU A 108 1.96 0.05 -10.75
N ASP A 109 2.09 -1.23 -10.39
CA ASP A 109 2.12 -1.77 -9.02
C ASP A 109 3.04 -0.98 -8.08
N LYS A 110 4.22 -0.55 -8.54
CA LYS A 110 5.17 0.23 -7.72
C LYS A 110 4.64 1.59 -7.20
N TYR A 111 3.52 2.08 -7.72
CA TYR A 111 2.95 3.38 -7.33
C TYR A 111 1.74 3.27 -6.41
N VAL A 112 1.24 2.06 -6.16
CA VAL A 112 0.04 1.84 -5.37
C VAL A 112 0.19 0.57 -4.55
N LEU A 113 -0.12 0.65 -3.27
CA LEU A 113 -0.30 -0.53 -2.44
C LEU A 113 -1.80 -0.87 -2.42
N THR A 114 -2.14 -2.01 -3.01
CA THR A 114 -3.53 -2.40 -3.24
C THR A 114 -4.25 -2.83 -1.95
N GLY A 115 -5.46 -2.30 -1.76
CA GLY A 115 -6.40 -2.74 -0.74
C GLY A 115 -7.34 -3.85 -1.24
N ASP A 116 -8.14 -4.41 -0.34
CA ASP A 116 -9.13 -5.42 -0.70
C ASP A 116 -10.18 -4.82 -1.65
N PHE A 117 -10.56 -5.60 -2.67
CA PHE A 117 -11.45 -5.16 -3.71
C PHE A 117 -12.57 -6.18 -3.97
N LYS A 118 -13.77 -5.70 -4.31
CA LYS A 118 -14.90 -6.55 -4.71
C LYS A 118 -14.86 -6.77 -6.21
N ASP A 119 -14.84 -8.03 -6.63
CA ASP A 119 -14.74 -8.42 -8.02
C ASP A 119 -15.87 -9.37 -8.41
N GLY A 120 -17.04 -8.81 -8.71
CA GLY A 120 -18.31 -9.52 -8.70
C GLY A 120 -18.66 -10.01 -7.29
N ALA A 121 -19.06 -11.28 -7.15
CA ALA A 121 -19.39 -11.88 -5.86
C ALA A 121 -18.16 -12.18 -4.97
N SER A 122 -16.95 -12.11 -5.52
CA SER A 122 -15.71 -12.45 -4.81
C SER A 122 -15.05 -11.21 -4.20
N THR A 123 -14.32 -11.42 -3.10
CA THR A 123 -13.40 -10.40 -2.57
C THR A 123 -11.99 -10.83 -2.93
N VAL A 124 -11.25 -9.95 -3.58
CA VAL A 124 -9.84 -10.13 -3.90
C VAL A 124 -9.06 -9.43 -2.80
N ASN A 125 -8.22 -10.18 -2.10
CA ASN A 125 -7.37 -9.63 -1.06
C ASN A 125 -6.25 -8.82 -1.71
N GLY A 126 -6.12 -7.57 -1.30
CA GLY A 126 -5.04 -6.69 -1.75
C GLY A 126 -3.73 -6.98 -1.04
N GLU A 127 -2.65 -6.35 -1.51
CA GLU A 127 -1.32 -6.45 -0.91
C GLU A 127 -1.29 -6.07 0.57
N ILE A 128 -2.09 -5.09 0.98
CA ILE A 128 -2.18 -4.67 2.39
C ILE A 128 -2.59 -5.84 3.29
N THR A 129 -3.63 -6.58 2.89
CA THR A 129 -4.13 -7.73 3.65
C THR A 129 -3.12 -8.86 3.62
N LEU A 130 -2.53 -9.16 2.46
CA LEU A 130 -1.50 -10.19 2.34
C LEU A 130 -0.28 -9.90 3.22
N ALA A 131 0.20 -8.65 3.26
CA ALA A 131 1.31 -8.23 4.10
C ALA A 131 0.98 -8.35 5.59
N LYS A 132 -0.24 -7.98 6.01
CA LYS A 132 -0.70 -8.14 7.39
C LYS A 132 -0.78 -9.61 7.80
N THR A 133 -1.30 -10.48 6.94
CA THR A 133 -1.37 -11.92 7.19
C THR A 133 0.03 -12.53 7.34
N ALA A 134 0.96 -12.18 6.45
CA ALA A 134 2.34 -12.63 6.54
C ALA A 134 3.01 -12.15 7.85
N THR A 135 2.81 -10.87 8.20
CA THR A 135 3.33 -10.29 9.45
C THR A 135 2.82 -11.04 10.68
N ALA A 136 1.51 -11.31 10.74
CA ALA A 136 0.91 -12.08 11.83
C ALA A 136 1.47 -13.50 11.92
N SER A 137 1.69 -14.16 10.78
CA SER A 137 2.29 -15.50 10.72
C SER A 137 3.73 -15.50 11.26
N PHE A 138 4.57 -14.55 10.86
CA PHE A 138 5.92 -14.42 11.38
C PHE A 138 5.94 -14.15 12.89
N ASN A 139 5.08 -13.26 13.38
CA ASN A 139 4.98 -12.96 14.81
C ASN A 139 4.55 -14.20 15.62
N ALA A 140 3.61 -15.00 15.10
CA ALA A 140 3.21 -16.25 15.74
C ALA A 140 4.36 -17.25 15.82
N ILE A 141 5.16 -17.37 14.77
CA ILE A 141 6.36 -18.23 14.75
C ILE A 141 7.39 -17.75 15.78
N ILE A 142 7.67 -16.45 15.82
CA ILE A 142 8.62 -15.86 16.79
C ILE A 142 8.15 -16.11 18.22
N ALA A 143 6.86 -15.88 18.51
CA ALA A 143 6.28 -16.11 19.82
C ALA A 143 6.37 -17.58 20.24
N ALA A 144 6.04 -18.51 19.34
CA ALA A 144 6.14 -19.95 19.60
C ALA A 144 7.60 -20.38 19.88
N LYS A 145 8.57 -19.83 19.16
CA LYS A 145 10.00 -20.11 19.40
C LYS A 145 10.47 -19.54 20.74
N ALA A 146 10.09 -18.32 21.07
CA ALA A 146 10.43 -17.70 22.36
C ALA A 146 9.85 -18.52 23.52
N GLN A 147 8.58 -18.92 23.43
CA GLN A 147 7.94 -19.78 24.44
C GLN A 147 8.65 -21.12 24.59
N ALA A 148 8.94 -21.82 23.49
CA ALA A 148 9.62 -23.12 23.51
C ALA A 148 11.05 -23.06 24.08
N LYS A 149 11.70 -21.90 24.01
CA LYS A 149 13.06 -21.69 24.51
C LYS A 149 13.11 -21.03 25.89
N GLY A 150 11.97 -20.60 26.44
CA GLY A 150 11.95 -19.80 27.66
C GLY A 150 12.71 -18.48 27.48
N TRP A 151 12.50 -17.80 26.36
CA TRP A 151 13.10 -16.49 26.09
C TRP A 151 12.10 -15.36 26.29
N ALA A 152 12.61 -14.20 26.68
CA ALA A 152 11.82 -12.98 26.67
C ALA A 152 11.32 -12.70 25.24
N LEU A 153 10.03 -12.39 25.12
CA LEU A 153 9.41 -11.96 23.87
C LEU A 153 9.16 -10.45 23.92
N VAL A 154 9.57 -9.76 22.87
CA VAL A 154 9.20 -8.36 22.64
C VAL A 154 8.18 -8.32 21.51
N ASP A 155 6.91 -8.11 21.84
CA ASP A 155 5.84 -7.98 20.84
C ASP A 155 5.88 -6.59 20.21
N MET A 156 6.77 -6.42 19.23
CA MET A 156 6.94 -5.15 18.53
C MET A 156 5.68 -4.74 17.75
N ASN A 157 4.89 -5.69 17.27
CA ASN A 157 3.68 -5.37 16.52
C ASN A 157 2.63 -4.71 17.43
N LYS A 158 2.39 -5.30 18.61
CA LYS A 158 1.55 -4.71 19.64
C LYS A 158 2.11 -3.39 20.16
N PHE A 159 3.42 -3.32 20.36
CA PHE A 159 4.08 -2.10 20.82
C PHE A 159 3.87 -0.94 19.83
N PHE A 160 4.19 -1.13 18.54
CA PHE A 160 3.98 -0.09 17.53
C PHE A 160 2.49 0.27 17.35
N ALA A 161 1.58 -0.69 17.50
CA ALA A 161 0.14 -0.39 17.51
C ALA A 161 -0.26 0.54 18.67
N SER A 162 0.35 0.38 19.85
CA SER A 162 0.10 1.26 21.00
C SER A 162 0.60 2.70 20.79
N LEU A 163 1.67 2.87 20.01
CA LEU A 163 2.25 4.20 19.72
C LEU A 163 1.34 5.08 18.85
N GLN A 164 0.30 4.51 18.24
CA GLN A 164 -0.73 5.27 17.52
C GLN A 164 -1.49 6.24 18.43
N ALA A 165 -1.62 5.93 19.73
CA ALA A 165 -2.20 6.84 20.72
C ALA A 165 -1.22 7.95 21.16
N GLY A 166 0.03 7.90 20.70
CA GLY A 166 1.13 8.70 21.20
C GLY A 166 1.69 8.18 22.52
N MET A 167 2.83 8.71 22.92
CA MET A 167 3.49 8.41 24.20
C MET A 167 4.10 9.67 24.78
N LYS A 168 4.40 9.66 26.08
CA LYS A 168 5.15 10.72 26.75
C LYS A 168 6.37 10.12 27.44
N PHE A 169 7.50 10.80 27.32
CA PHE A 169 8.71 10.43 28.03
C PHE A 169 9.43 11.68 28.52
N ASN A 170 9.68 11.76 29.82
CA ASN A 170 10.33 12.91 30.48
C ASN A 170 9.75 14.27 30.04
N GLY A 171 8.42 14.38 30.03
CA GLY A 171 7.71 15.62 29.66
C GLY A 171 7.60 15.90 28.16
N VAL A 172 8.23 15.11 27.29
CA VAL A 172 8.16 15.25 25.83
C VAL A 172 7.14 14.26 25.26
N SER A 173 6.24 14.75 24.42
CA SER A 173 5.28 13.93 23.68
C SER A 173 5.91 13.41 22.39
N PHE A 174 5.69 12.13 22.11
CA PHE A 174 6.09 11.46 20.89
C PHE A 174 4.89 10.77 20.25
N GLY A 175 4.92 10.62 18.93
CA GLY A 175 3.88 9.92 18.18
C GLY A 175 4.37 9.50 16.81
N VAL A 176 3.46 8.93 16.04
CA VAL A 176 3.74 8.37 14.71
C VAL A 176 3.33 9.28 13.56
N SER A 177 2.85 10.48 13.86
CA SER A 177 2.52 11.51 12.87
C SER A 177 3.74 11.81 12.00
N PHE A 178 3.56 11.76 10.68
CA PHE A 178 4.63 12.03 9.73
C PHE A 178 5.23 13.41 9.97
N VAL A 179 6.56 13.50 9.99
CA VAL A 179 7.37 14.70 10.27
C VAL A 179 7.30 15.20 11.72
N SER A 180 6.11 15.36 12.31
CA SER A 180 5.92 16.03 13.61
C SER A 180 5.88 15.10 14.83
N GLY A 181 5.65 13.80 14.64
CA GLY A 181 5.55 12.83 15.73
C GLY A 181 6.89 12.46 16.38
N GLY A 182 8.00 12.65 15.66
CA GLY A 182 9.36 12.48 16.17
C GLY A 182 9.84 11.04 16.30
N LEU A 183 8.98 10.02 16.15
CA LEU A 183 9.38 8.60 16.23
C LEU A 183 9.86 8.04 14.89
N PHE A 184 9.26 8.42 13.77
CA PHE A 184 9.63 7.96 12.43
C PHE A 184 10.41 9.03 11.66
N SER A 185 11.30 8.57 10.77
CA SER A 185 12.12 9.40 9.90
C SER A 185 11.30 9.98 8.73
N LEU A 186 11.94 10.78 7.86
CA LEU A 186 11.30 11.38 6.69
C LEU A 186 10.90 10.36 5.60
N ASP A 187 11.38 9.13 5.69
CA ASP A 187 10.90 8.04 4.84
C ASP A 187 9.57 7.42 5.32
N GLY A 188 9.14 7.73 6.55
CA GLY A 188 7.92 7.18 7.15
C GLY A 188 7.99 5.69 7.50
N VAL A 189 9.17 5.05 7.42
CA VAL A 189 9.37 3.61 7.67
C VAL A 189 10.35 3.38 8.80
N HIS A 190 11.53 4.00 8.74
CA HIS A 190 12.56 3.81 9.75
C HIS A 190 12.35 4.74 10.94
N GLY A 191 12.79 4.30 12.13
CA GLY A 191 12.79 5.14 13.31
C GLY A 191 13.77 6.30 13.17
N THR A 192 13.48 7.44 13.80
CA THR A 192 14.52 8.42 14.14
C THR A 192 15.45 7.82 15.20
N GLN A 193 16.54 8.50 15.56
CA GLN A 193 17.37 8.05 16.69
C GLN A 193 16.55 8.00 18.00
N ARG A 194 15.57 8.91 18.16
CA ARG A 194 14.60 8.85 19.26
C ARG A 194 13.65 7.65 19.14
N GLY A 195 13.17 7.36 17.94
CA GLY A 195 12.37 6.16 17.66
C GLY A 195 13.11 4.88 18.04
N TYR A 196 14.38 4.75 17.66
CA TYR A 196 15.22 3.61 18.05
C TYR A 196 15.49 3.56 19.57
N ALA A 197 15.65 4.71 20.23
CA ALA A 197 15.75 4.76 21.69
C ALA A 197 14.47 4.26 22.39
N VAL A 198 13.30 4.58 21.84
CA VAL A 198 12.00 4.07 22.30
C VAL A 198 11.93 2.54 22.14
N VAL A 199 12.35 2.00 20.99
CA VAL A 199 12.43 0.55 20.75
C VAL A 199 13.41 -0.12 21.71
N ALA A 200 14.59 0.47 21.94
CA ALA A 200 15.58 -0.04 22.86
C ALA A 200 15.03 -0.13 24.30
N ASN A 201 14.31 0.90 24.74
CA ASN A 201 13.66 0.91 26.05
C ASN A 201 12.58 -0.16 26.18
N GLU A 202 11.82 -0.45 25.13
CA GLU A 202 10.85 -1.54 25.14
C GLU A 202 11.52 -2.92 25.24
N ILE A 203 12.64 -3.12 24.54
CA ILE A 203 13.43 -4.35 24.64
C ILE A 203 13.99 -4.50 26.07
N ILE A 204 14.58 -3.44 26.63
CA ILE A 204 15.10 -3.42 28.00
C ILE A 204 13.99 -3.75 29.00
N ARG A 205 12.80 -3.16 28.83
CA ARG A 205 11.63 -3.44 29.68
C ARG A 205 11.27 -4.92 29.69
N SER A 206 11.20 -5.55 28.51
CA SER A 206 10.89 -6.98 28.40
C SER A 206 11.98 -7.88 28.99
N ILE A 207 13.26 -7.53 28.81
CA ILE A 207 14.39 -8.26 29.42
C ILE A 207 14.31 -8.19 30.95
N ASN A 208 14.17 -6.98 31.50
CA ASN A 208 14.09 -6.78 32.94
C ASN A 208 12.89 -7.53 33.55
N ALA A 209 11.72 -7.45 32.89
CA ALA A 209 10.51 -8.12 33.34
C ALA A 209 10.62 -9.65 33.31
N TYR A 210 11.25 -10.22 32.28
CA TYR A 210 11.32 -11.67 32.10
C TYR A 210 12.46 -12.32 32.89
N TYR A 211 13.64 -11.68 32.89
CA TYR A 211 14.85 -12.24 33.50
C TYR A 211 15.15 -11.69 34.90
N GLY A 212 14.36 -10.74 35.41
CA GLY A 212 14.63 -10.07 36.69
C GLY A 212 15.88 -9.19 36.66
N ALA A 213 16.31 -8.75 35.48
CA ALA A 213 17.46 -7.88 35.30
C ALA A 213 17.13 -6.42 35.68
N THR A 214 18.18 -5.59 35.84
CA THR A 214 18.08 -4.17 36.23
C THR A 214 18.75 -3.25 35.21
N ILE A 215 18.66 -3.59 33.92
CA ILE A 215 19.26 -2.80 32.84
C ILE A 215 18.57 -1.42 32.79
N PRO A 216 19.32 -0.31 32.89
CA PRO A 216 18.74 1.02 32.86
C PRO A 216 18.21 1.37 31.47
N ALA A 217 17.07 2.06 31.42
CA ALA A 217 16.54 2.65 30.20
C ALA A 217 17.43 3.82 29.73
N VAL A 218 17.45 4.06 28.42
CA VAL A 218 18.10 5.24 27.83
C VAL A 218 17.16 6.45 27.87
N ASP A 219 17.73 7.63 28.02
CA ASP A 219 16.98 8.89 27.94
C ASP A 219 16.73 9.27 26.48
N ILE A 220 15.50 9.06 26.02
CA ILE A 220 15.08 9.31 24.63
C ILE A 220 15.36 10.77 24.20
N ASN A 221 15.28 11.72 25.13
CA ASN A 221 15.46 13.14 24.82
C ASN A 221 16.90 13.51 24.46
N LYS A 222 17.88 12.68 24.82
CA LYS A 222 19.30 12.89 24.47
C LYS A 222 19.63 12.57 23.02
N TYR A 223 18.72 11.89 22.31
CA TYR A 223 18.92 11.53 20.91
C TYR A 223 18.32 12.60 19.97
N PRO A 224 18.98 12.91 18.85
CA PRO A 224 18.47 13.86 17.86
C PRO A 224 17.21 13.31 17.16
N GLY A 225 16.25 14.20 16.91
CA GLY A 225 15.07 13.93 16.09
C GLY A 225 15.22 14.46 14.67
N ILE A 226 14.09 14.63 13.97
CA ILE A 226 14.06 15.36 12.70
C ILE A 226 14.40 16.82 12.97
N LYS A 227 15.41 17.35 12.26
CA LYS A 227 15.75 18.77 12.30
C LYS A 227 14.89 19.50 11.28
N PHE A 228 14.10 20.44 11.77
CA PHE A 228 13.33 21.34 10.91
C PHE A 228 14.25 22.43 10.34
N PRO A 229 14.05 22.84 9.07
CA PRO A 229 14.69 24.02 8.51
C PRO A 229 14.23 25.30 9.21
#